data_AF-A0A5P9GK74-F1
#
_entry.id   AF-A0A5P9GK74-F1
#
_cell.length_a   1.000
_cell.length_b   1.000
_cell.length_c   1.000
_cell.angle_alpha   90.00
_cell.angle_beta   90.00
_cell.angle_gamma   90.00
#
_symmetry.space_group_name_H-M   'P 1'
#
loop_
_entity.id
_entity.type
_entity.pdbx_description
1 polymer ?
#
loop_
_entity_poly.entity_id
_entity_poly.type
_entity_poly.pdbx_seq_one_letter_code
_entity_poly.pdbx_strand_id
1 'polypeptide(L)'
;MKQYRHANWVQFRHAVIELHRGCCARCLRSAAFDDVVLQVHHKRYIRGRLPWEYETTDCEALCKGCHAAEHGHVMPRHGWNWVGVDDLGDLAGNCELCGTEIRYVYAIEHAAWGAMAVGTDCCDKLTQTSEASEHHEKYIKVINARKRFVASKRWEVRADGTHYFKQKGIHVEIHQDNGEFGISMNLIAGKQRFDSLLDAKIKAFDSIRSGDAQDFLKRRKRSRVPSPIELDRVRAWLASGKL
;
A
#
# COMPACT_ATOMS: atom_id res chain seq x y z
N MET A 1 -37.22 6.42 38.43
CA MET A 1 -36.66 7.79 38.31
C MET A 1 -35.73 7.82 37.10
N LYS A 2 -35.80 8.85 36.24
CA LYS A 2 -34.91 8.95 35.07
C LYS A 2 -33.49 9.27 35.55
N GLN A 3 -32.61 8.28 35.59
CA GLN A 3 -31.23 8.38 36.13
C GLN A 3 -30.43 9.56 35.54
N TYR A 4 -30.71 9.94 34.29
CA TYR A 4 -30.04 11.04 33.59
C TYR A 4 -30.42 12.46 34.07
N ARG A 5 -31.39 12.61 34.98
CA ARG A 5 -31.73 13.89 35.62
C ARG A 5 -31.21 13.97 37.07
N HIS A 6 -30.55 12.92 37.55
CA HIS A 6 -30.04 12.86 38.91
C HIS A 6 -28.85 13.82 39.07
N ALA A 7 -28.76 14.53 40.20
CA ALA A 7 -27.71 15.53 40.43
C ALA A 7 -26.30 14.93 40.30
N ASN A 8 -26.07 13.75 40.88
CA ASN A 8 -24.79 13.03 40.76
C ASN A 8 -24.41 12.72 39.31
N TRP A 9 -25.39 12.36 38.47
CA TRP A 9 -25.14 12.15 37.05
C TRP A 9 -24.71 13.44 36.35
N VAL A 10 -25.39 14.55 36.64
CA VAL A 10 -25.07 15.85 36.02
C VAL A 10 -23.65 16.29 36.38
N GLN A 11 -23.28 16.17 37.66
CA GLN A 11 -21.92 16.49 38.14
C GLN A 11 -20.87 15.56 37.51
N PHE A 12 -21.09 14.25 37.54
CA PHE A 12 -20.19 13.27 36.93
C PHE A 12 -20.01 13.53 35.43
N ARG A 13 -21.11 13.77 34.71
CA ARG A 13 -21.11 14.10 33.29
C ARG A 13 -20.27 15.34 33.00
N HIS A 14 -20.41 16.40 33.80
CA HIS A 14 -19.60 17.61 33.63
C HIS A 14 -18.12 17.34 33.83
N ALA A 15 -17.75 16.59 34.88
CA ALA A 15 -16.35 16.23 35.12
C ALA A 15 -15.73 15.44 33.96
N VAL A 16 -16.42 14.44 33.41
CA VAL A 16 -15.92 13.68 32.25
C VAL A 16 -15.74 14.59 31.03
N ILE A 17 -16.70 15.47 30.74
CA ILE A 17 -16.60 16.40 29.60
C ILE A 17 -15.47 17.41 29.80
N GLU A 18 -15.30 17.93 31.00
CA GLU A 18 -14.24 18.88 31.36
C GLU A 18 -12.85 18.25 31.21
N LEU A 19 -12.68 16.98 31.64
CA LEU A 19 -11.44 16.22 31.44
C LEU A 19 -11.09 16.05 29.95
N HIS A 20 -12.09 16.02 29.06
CA HIS A 20 -11.92 16.01 27.61
C HIS A 20 -11.92 17.42 26.99
N ARG A 21 -11.80 18.47 27.81
CA ARG A 21 -11.75 19.88 27.40
C ARG A 21 -12.97 20.35 26.60
N GLY A 22 -14.14 19.77 26.86
CA GLY A 22 -15.35 20.09 26.10
C GLY A 22 -15.30 19.61 24.65
N CYS A 23 -14.43 18.64 24.33
CA CYS A 23 -14.30 18.07 22.99
C CYS A 23 -14.68 16.58 22.97
N CYS A 24 -15.12 16.12 21.79
CA CYS A 24 -15.29 14.70 21.52
C CYS A 24 -13.92 14.00 21.55
N ALA A 25 -13.78 12.93 22.32
CA ALA A 25 -12.54 12.17 22.49
C ALA A 25 -12.00 11.58 21.17
N ARG A 26 -12.85 11.44 20.14
CA ARG A 26 -12.49 10.74 18.90
C ARG A 26 -12.41 11.62 17.67
N CYS A 27 -13.37 12.53 17.47
CA CYS A 27 -13.36 13.44 16.32
C CYS A 27 -12.93 14.87 16.67
N LEU A 28 -12.58 15.13 17.93
CA LEU A 28 -12.07 16.41 18.45
C LEU A 28 -13.02 17.62 18.32
N ARG A 29 -14.23 17.45 17.75
CA ARG A 29 -15.24 18.51 17.71
C ARG A 29 -15.62 19.00 19.10
N SER A 30 -15.67 20.31 19.26
CA SER A 30 -15.92 21.03 20.50
C SER A 30 -17.39 21.40 20.64
N ALA A 31 -17.94 21.21 21.85
CA ALA A 31 -19.28 21.70 22.18
C ALA A 31 -19.40 23.22 22.09
N ALA A 32 -18.28 23.96 22.20
CA ALA A 32 -18.28 25.42 22.18
C ALA A 32 -18.25 26.00 20.76
N PHE A 33 -17.68 25.28 19.79
CA PHE A 33 -17.40 25.81 18.44
C PHE A 33 -18.11 25.07 17.32
N ASP A 34 -18.40 23.78 17.50
CA ASP A 34 -18.91 22.91 16.43
C ASP A 34 -20.40 22.56 16.57
N ASP A 35 -21.12 23.22 17.48
CA ASP A 35 -22.55 22.97 17.80
C ASP A 35 -22.85 21.47 18.05
N VAL A 36 -21.97 20.79 18.79
CA VAL A 36 -22.13 19.37 19.12
C VAL A 36 -22.57 19.17 20.56
N VAL A 37 -23.51 18.25 20.76
CA VAL A 37 -23.86 17.75 22.09
C VAL A 37 -22.95 16.58 22.45
N LEU A 38 -22.24 16.73 23.57
CA LEU A 38 -21.41 15.68 24.15
C LEU A 38 -22.22 14.78 25.11
N GLN A 39 -21.94 13.49 25.03
CA GLN A 39 -22.51 12.43 25.82
C GLN A 39 -21.37 11.65 26.48
N VAL A 40 -21.58 11.20 27.71
CA VAL A 40 -20.63 10.30 28.37
C VAL A 40 -20.90 8.89 27.89
N HIS A 41 -19.87 8.26 27.34
CA HIS A 41 -19.84 6.87 26.95
C HIS A 41 -19.08 6.07 28.00
N HIS A 42 -19.69 4.99 28.51
CA HIS A 42 -19.03 4.03 29.41
C HIS A 42 -18.35 2.94 28.59
N LYS A 43 -17.02 2.80 28.72
CA LYS A 43 -16.21 1.81 27.98
C LYS A 43 -16.52 0.36 28.36
N ARG A 44 -17.11 0.16 29.54
CA ARG A 44 -17.52 -1.15 30.07
C ARG A 44 -18.76 -0.99 30.94
N TYR A 45 -19.57 -2.05 31.01
CA TYR A 45 -20.76 -2.09 31.85
C TYR A 45 -20.56 -3.07 33.02
N ILE A 46 -20.69 -2.57 34.24
CA ILE A 46 -20.62 -3.34 35.48
C ILE A 46 -22.03 -3.47 36.06
N ARG A 47 -22.49 -4.70 36.30
CA ARG A 47 -23.84 -4.99 36.80
C ARG A 47 -24.09 -4.30 38.15
N GLY A 48 -25.23 -3.64 38.28
CA GLY A 48 -25.67 -2.98 39.52
C GLY A 48 -25.04 -1.61 39.78
N ARG A 49 -24.05 -1.20 38.99
CA ARG A 49 -23.38 0.10 39.13
C ARG A 49 -24.22 1.22 38.48
N LEU A 50 -24.39 2.32 39.18
CA LEU A 50 -25.04 3.52 38.68
C LEU A 50 -24.12 4.29 37.71
N PRO A 51 -24.65 5.07 36.76
CA PRO A 51 -23.84 5.74 35.75
C PRO A 51 -22.73 6.68 36.28
N TRP A 52 -22.90 7.26 37.47
CA TRP A 52 -21.92 8.14 38.14
C TRP A 52 -21.01 7.44 39.14
N GLU A 53 -21.16 6.13 39.32
CA GLU A 53 -20.29 5.32 40.19
C GLU A 53 -19.07 4.79 39.42
N TYR A 54 -18.95 5.06 38.11
CA TYR A 54 -17.78 4.67 37.32
C TYR A 54 -16.62 5.64 37.55
N GLU A 55 -15.40 5.16 37.38
CA GLU A 55 -14.24 6.05 37.32
C GLU A 55 -14.28 6.84 36.01
N THR A 56 -13.77 8.08 36.02
CA THR A 56 -13.73 8.91 34.80
C THR A 56 -12.82 8.30 33.72
N THR A 57 -11.84 7.48 34.11
CA THR A 57 -10.97 6.71 33.21
C THR A 57 -11.72 5.63 32.41
N ASP A 58 -12.83 5.12 32.96
CA ASP A 58 -13.74 4.18 32.30
C ASP A 58 -14.75 4.88 31.37
N CYS A 59 -14.62 6.19 31.18
CA CYS A 59 -15.56 7.01 30.43
C CYS A 59 -14.88 7.83 29.33
N GLU A 60 -15.62 8.13 28.27
CA GLU A 60 -15.23 9.05 27.20
C GLU A 60 -16.32 10.10 26.99
N ALA A 61 -15.93 11.34 26.68
CA ALA A 61 -16.87 12.34 26.16
C ALA A 61 -16.98 12.19 24.63
N LEU A 62 -18.14 11.77 24.12
CA LEU A 62 -18.37 11.56 22.68
C LEU A 62 -19.49 12.44 22.16
N CYS A 63 -19.36 12.98 20.94
CA CYS A 63 -20.50 13.57 20.25
C CYS A 63 -21.53 12.50 19.88
N LYS A 64 -22.80 12.88 19.66
CA LYS A 64 -23.87 11.95 19.28
C LYS A 64 -23.49 10.98 18.14
N GLY A 65 -22.76 11.46 17.14
CA GLY A 65 -22.32 10.64 16.00
C GLY A 65 -21.28 9.58 16.40
N CYS A 66 -20.22 9.97 17.11
CA CYS A 66 -19.20 9.03 17.58
C CYS A 66 -19.77 8.05 18.62
N HIS A 67 -20.69 8.50 19.46
CA HIS A 67 -21.34 7.64 20.44
C HIS A 67 -22.22 6.59 19.77
N ALA A 68 -23.00 6.96 18.75
CA ALA A 68 -23.77 6.01 17.96
C ALA A 68 -22.88 5.01 17.20
N ALA A 69 -21.72 5.47 16.70
CA ALA A 69 -20.76 4.61 16.00
C ALA A 69 -20.14 3.55 16.92
N GLU A 70 -19.84 3.92 18.16
CA GLU A 70 -19.32 2.97 19.16
C GLU A 70 -20.30 1.83 19.46
N HIS A 71 -21.60 2.12 19.42
CA HIS A 71 -22.64 1.10 19.58
C HIS A 71 -23.04 0.44 18.25
N GLY A 72 -22.29 0.66 17.16
CA GLY A 72 -22.56 0.06 15.84
C GLY A 72 -23.86 0.54 15.18
N HIS A 73 -24.47 1.63 15.66
CA HIS A 73 -25.70 2.17 15.07
C HIS A 73 -25.45 2.99 13.80
N VAL A 74 -24.23 3.49 13.63
CA VAL A 74 -23.80 4.22 12.42
C VAL A 74 -22.36 3.84 12.09
N MET A 75 -21.99 3.97 10.82
CA MET A 75 -20.65 3.67 10.35
C MET A 75 -19.59 4.57 11.02
N PRO A 76 -18.48 4.00 11.53
CA PRO A 76 -17.36 4.76 12.07
C PRO A 76 -16.71 5.69 11.03
N ARG A 77 -16.28 6.87 11.46
CA ARG A 77 -15.61 7.87 10.59
C ARG A 77 -14.09 7.78 10.58
N HIS A 78 -13.52 6.93 11.43
CA HIS A 78 -12.08 6.82 11.74
C HIS A 78 -11.81 5.44 12.33
N GLY A 79 -10.53 5.07 12.48
CA GLY A 79 -10.12 3.78 13.05
C GLY A 79 -10.21 2.62 12.07
N TRP A 80 -10.26 2.93 10.78
CA TRP A 80 -10.22 1.94 9.71
C TRP A 80 -8.77 1.54 9.39
N ASN A 81 -8.57 0.27 9.08
CA ASN A 81 -7.30 -0.29 8.66
C ASN A 81 -7.36 -0.66 7.19
N TRP A 82 -6.28 -0.39 6.46
CA TRP A 82 -6.14 -0.83 5.07
C TRP A 82 -5.69 -2.31 5.02
N VAL A 83 -6.40 -3.12 4.24
CA VAL A 83 -6.17 -4.57 4.10
C VAL A 83 -5.50 -4.91 2.76
N GLY A 84 -5.97 -4.32 1.67
CA GLY A 84 -5.48 -4.68 0.34
C GLY A 84 -6.02 -3.79 -0.77
N VAL A 85 -5.52 -4.05 -1.98
CA VAL A 85 -5.88 -3.29 -3.18
C VAL A 85 -6.16 -4.25 -4.34
N ASP A 86 -7.15 -3.93 -5.15
CA ASP A 86 -7.48 -4.64 -6.37
C ASP A 86 -7.67 -3.67 -7.55
N ASP A 87 -7.37 -4.12 -8.76
CA ASP A 87 -7.58 -3.38 -10.02
C ASP A 87 -8.59 -4.15 -10.88
N LEU A 88 -9.82 -3.64 -10.93
CA LEU A 88 -10.92 -4.25 -11.69
C LEU A 88 -10.71 -4.18 -13.21
N GLY A 89 -9.68 -3.50 -13.69
CA GLY A 89 -9.35 -3.36 -15.12
C GLY A 89 -10.11 -2.22 -15.82
N ASP A 90 -11.31 -1.90 -15.34
CA ASP A 90 -12.17 -0.79 -15.80
C ASP A 90 -12.96 -0.17 -14.63
N LEU A 91 -13.74 0.90 -14.87
CA LEU A 91 -14.68 1.50 -13.93
C LEU A 91 -15.88 0.58 -13.68
N ALA A 92 -15.63 -0.56 -13.05
CA ALA A 92 -16.60 -1.64 -12.87
C ALA A 92 -17.04 -1.84 -11.41
N GLY A 93 -16.50 -1.07 -10.46
CA GLY A 93 -16.88 -1.10 -9.05
C GLY A 93 -17.58 0.19 -8.62
N ASN A 94 -18.20 0.17 -7.45
CA ASN A 94 -18.74 1.37 -6.80
C ASN A 94 -18.14 1.49 -5.40
N CYS A 95 -17.69 2.69 -5.04
CA CYS A 95 -17.19 2.98 -3.70
C CYS A 95 -18.33 2.83 -2.69
N GLU A 96 -18.19 1.95 -1.70
CA GLU A 96 -19.24 1.73 -0.69
C GLU A 96 -19.48 2.94 0.22
N LEU A 97 -18.54 3.89 0.27
CA LEU A 97 -18.70 5.11 1.07
C LEU A 97 -19.48 6.21 0.32
N CYS A 98 -19.18 6.46 -0.95
CA CYS A 98 -19.69 7.62 -1.70
C CYS A 98 -20.49 7.28 -2.96
N GLY A 99 -20.54 6.00 -3.37
CA GLY A 99 -21.24 5.51 -4.55
C GLY A 99 -20.52 5.74 -5.88
N THR A 100 -19.45 6.53 -5.90
CA THR A 100 -18.67 6.84 -7.12
C THR A 100 -18.18 5.55 -7.78
N GLU A 101 -18.29 5.47 -9.10
CA GLU A 101 -17.70 4.38 -9.88
C GLU A 101 -16.17 4.39 -9.76
N ILE A 102 -15.59 3.23 -9.49
CA ILE A 102 -14.16 3.07 -9.23
C ILE A 102 -13.62 1.87 -10.02
N ARG A 103 -12.35 2.00 -10.42
CA ARG A 103 -11.55 0.92 -10.99
C ARG A 103 -10.65 0.27 -9.96
N TYR A 104 -10.05 1.09 -9.11
CA TYR A 104 -9.10 0.64 -8.08
C TYR A 104 -9.84 0.57 -6.76
N VAL A 105 -9.91 -0.63 -6.21
CA VAL A 105 -10.63 -0.93 -4.98
C VAL A 105 -9.64 -1.04 -3.85
N TYR A 106 -9.88 -0.29 -2.77
CA TYR A 106 -9.15 -0.39 -1.52
C TYR A 106 -10.05 -1.09 -0.50
N ALA A 107 -9.64 -2.30 -0.11
CA ALA A 107 -10.30 -3.06 0.94
C ALA A 107 -9.84 -2.54 2.30
N ILE A 108 -10.79 -2.07 3.12
CA ILE A 108 -10.55 -1.56 4.47
C ILE A 108 -11.41 -2.31 5.49
N GLU A 109 -11.00 -2.32 6.74
CA GLU A 109 -11.76 -2.95 7.83
C GLU A 109 -11.80 -2.11 9.11
N HIS A 110 -12.87 -2.28 9.89
CA HIS A 110 -13.01 -1.69 11.23
C HIS A 110 -13.61 -2.72 12.19
N ALA A 111 -13.03 -2.88 13.39
CA ALA A 111 -13.40 -3.91 14.35
C ALA A 111 -14.90 -3.93 14.72
N ALA A 112 -15.52 -2.76 14.82
CA ALA A 112 -16.96 -2.61 15.14
C ALA A 112 -17.91 -2.58 13.92
N TRP A 113 -17.41 -2.70 12.68
CA TRP A 113 -18.24 -2.56 11.47
C TRP A 113 -18.05 -3.69 10.45
N GLY A 114 -16.84 -4.25 10.34
CA GLY A 114 -16.47 -5.21 9.31
C GLY A 114 -15.68 -4.55 8.19
N ALA A 115 -15.70 -5.19 7.02
CA ALA A 115 -14.94 -4.77 5.85
C ALA A 115 -15.77 -3.88 4.91
N MET A 116 -15.08 -3.03 4.15
CA MET A 116 -15.65 -2.23 3.07
C MET A 116 -14.70 -2.14 1.88
N ALA A 117 -15.28 -2.00 0.68
CA ALA A 117 -14.57 -1.70 -0.56
C ALA A 117 -14.77 -0.24 -0.97
N VAL A 118 -13.70 0.55 -0.96
CA VAL A 118 -13.76 2.00 -1.22
C VAL A 118 -12.76 2.46 -2.27
N GLY A 119 -12.97 3.64 -2.83
CA GLY A 119 -11.98 4.32 -3.68
C GLY A 119 -10.85 4.96 -2.87
N THR A 120 -9.80 5.38 -3.57
CA THR A 120 -8.56 5.95 -3.00
C THR A 120 -8.81 7.05 -1.96
N ASP A 121 -9.56 8.11 -2.33
CA ASP A 121 -9.82 9.26 -1.43
C ASP A 121 -10.64 8.86 -0.20
N CYS A 122 -11.57 7.91 -0.38
CA CYS A 122 -12.41 7.40 0.70
C CYS A 122 -11.62 6.51 1.67
N CYS A 123 -10.64 5.75 1.15
CA CYS A 123 -9.70 4.99 1.97
C CYS A 123 -8.92 5.94 2.88
N ASP A 124 -8.22 6.92 2.30
CA ASP A 124 -7.41 7.90 3.04
C ASP A 124 -8.22 8.66 4.10
N LYS A 125 -9.46 9.03 3.76
CA LYS A 125 -10.39 9.68 4.69
C LYS A 125 -10.72 8.80 5.90
N LEU A 126 -10.99 7.52 5.68
CA LEU A 126 -11.43 6.60 6.73
C LEU A 126 -10.27 6.07 7.59
N THR A 127 -9.10 5.85 6.98
CA THR A 127 -7.86 5.43 7.67
C THR A 127 -7.12 6.60 8.30
N GLN A 128 -7.45 7.84 7.92
CA GLN A 128 -6.76 9.07 8.35
C GLN A 128 -5.28 9.11 7.94
N THR A 129 -4.98 8.62 6.73
CA THR A 129 -3.62 8.56 6.16
C THR A 129 -3.61 9.07 4.72
N SER A 130 -2.43 9.18 4.09
CA SER A 130 -2.26 9.37 2.63
C SER A 130 -1.80 8.10 1.89
N GLU A 131 -1.73 6.96 2.59
CA GLU A 131 -1.13 5.73 2.09
C GLU A 131 -1.81 5.21 0.82
N ALA A 132 -3.14 5.30 0.72
CA ALA A 132 -3.87 4.82 -0.45
C ALA A 132 -3.54 5.65 -1.68
N SER A 133 -3.57 6.98 -1.56
CA SER A 133 -3.22 7.90 -2.66
C SER A 133 -1.77 7.75 -3.10
N GLU A 134 -0.84 7.66 -2.16
CA GLU A 134 0.57 7.46 -2.47
C GLU A 134 0.83 6.11 -3.14
N HIS A 135 0.20 5.05 -2.63
CA HIS A 135 0.27 3.74 -3.26
C HIS A 135 -0.29 3.79 -4.67
N HIS A 136 -1.45 4.43 -4.85
CA HIS A 136 -2.10 4.56 -6.15
C HIS A 136 -1.19 5.25 -7.17
N GLU A 137 -0.64 6.41 -6.79
CA GLU A 137 0.23 7.19 -7.66
C GLU A 137 1.48 6.40 -8.06
N LYS A 138 2.12 5.72 -7.09
CA LYS A 138 3.29 4.85 -7.33
C LYS A 138 2.94 3.71 -8.27
N TYR A 139 1.81 3.03 -8.06
CA TYR A 139 1.33 1.93 -8.88
C TYR A 139 1.05 2.35 -10.32
N ILE A 140 0.32 3.44 -10.55
CA ILE A 140 0.04 3.98 -11.89
C ILE A 140 1.32 4.36 -12.63
N LYS A 141 2.28 4.99 -11.93
CA LYS A 141 3.58 5.31 -12.51
C LYS A 141 4.32 4.05 -12.97
N VAL A 142 4.25 2.96 -12.20
CA VAL A 142 4.86 1.66 -12.56
C VAL A 142 4.19 1.08 -13.80
N ILE A 143 2.85 1.01 -13.81
CA ILE A 143 2.09 0.47 -14.95
C ILE A 143 2.37 1.26 -16.22
N ASN A 144 2.32 2.59 -16.16
CA ASN A 144 2.56 3.43 -17.33
C ASN A 144 4.00 3.33 -17.82
N ALA A 145 4.98 3.17 -16.92
CA ALA A 145 6.35 2.87 -17.31
C ALA A 145 6.49 1.50 -17.98
N ARG A 146 5.81 0.47 -17.45
CA ARG A 146 5.79 -0.89 -18.02
C ARG A 146 5.17 -0.89 -19.42
N LYS A 147 3.99 -0.29 -19.58
CA LYS A 147 3.31 -0.13 -20.89
C LYS A 147 4.23 0.53 -21.91
N ARG A 148 4.88 1.65 -21.55
CA ARG A 148 5.83 2.35 -22.44
C ARG A 148 7.05 1.51 -22.79
N PHE A 149 7.57 0.72 -21.84
CA PHE A 149 8.72 -0.14 -22.08
C PHE A 149 8.38 -1.28 -23.04
N VAL A 150 7.27 -1.99 -22.80
CA VAL A 150 6.84 -3.14 -23.60
C VAL A 150 6.50 -2.73 -25.04
N ALA A 151 5.79 -1.61 -25.19
CA ALA A 151 5.35 -1.07 -26.49
C ALA A 151 6.40 -0.17 -27.16
N SER A 152 7.60 -0.05 -26.60
CA SER A 152 8.61 0.88 -27.11
C SER A 152 9.06 0.53 -28.52
N LYS A 153 9.07 1.51 -29.43
CA LYS A 153 9.68 1.38 -30.77
C LYS A 153 11.20 1.19 -30.74
N ARG A 154 11.84 1.34 -29.58
CA ARG A 154 13.27 1.06 -29.37
C ARG A 154 13.58 -0.42 -29.25
N TRP A 155 12.55 -1.28 -29.19
CA TRP A 155 12.76 -2.71 -29.38
C TRP A 155 13.10 -2.96 -30.84
N GLU A 156 14.32 -3.41 -31.07
CA GLU A 156 14.81 -3.83 -32.39
C GLU A 156 14.53 -5.32 -32.54
N VAL A 157 14.14 -5.75 -33.74
CA VAL A 157 14.02 -7.16 -34.09
C VAL A 157 15.17 -7.49 -35.02
N ARG A 158 16.00 -8.45 -34.61
CA ARG A 158 17.13 -8.92 -35.42
C ARG A 158 16.64 -9.92 -36.47
N ALA A 159 17.52 -10.23 -37.43
CA ALA A 159 17.20 -11.13 -38.54
C ALA A 159 16.83 -12.55 -38.09
N ASP A 160 17.33 -13.00 -36.94
CA ASP A 160 17.02 -14.28 -36.31
C ASP A 160 15.72 -14.26 -35.49
N GLY A 161 14.97 -13.15 -35.49
CA GLY A 161 13.77 -12.97 -34.68
C GLY A 161 14.05 -12.54 -33.24
N THR A 162 15.31 -12.41 -32.83
CA THR A 162 15.66 -11.98 -31.46
C THR A 162 15.24 -10.54 -31.23
N HIS A 163 14.49 -10.30 -30.16
CA HIS A 163 14.12 -8.95 -29.72
C HIS A 163 15.21 -8.35 -28.84
N TYR A 164 15.71 -7.17 -29.22
CA TYR A 164 16.81 -6.49 -28.54
C TYR A 164 16.39 -5.12 -28.00
N PHE A 165 16.85 -4.79 -26.79
CA PHE A 165 16.62 -3.48 -26.17
C PHE A 165 17.76 -3.07 -25.25
N LYS A 166 18.19 -1.80 -25.33
CA LYS A 166 19.27 -1.26 -24.49
C LYS A 166 18.78 -0.13 -23.60
N GLN A 167 19.00 -0.23 -22.28
CA GLN A 167 18.71 0.85 -21.33
C GLN A 167 19.63 0.79 -20.11
N LYS A 168 20.16 1.97 -19.70
CA LYS A 168 21.00 2.13 -18.50
C LYS A 168 22.18 1.12 -18.42
N GLY A 169 22.83 0.85 -19.56
CA GLY A 169 23.95 -0.10 -19.63
C GLY A 169 23.56 -1.59 -19.57
N ILE A 170 22.26 -1.90 -19.61
CA ILE A 170 21.73 -3.26 -19.69
C ILE A 170 21.23 -3.48 -21.12
N HIS A 171 21.79 -4.48 -21.77
CA HIS A 171 21.40 -5.00 -23.07
C HIS A 171 20.51 -6.21 -22.82
N VAL A 172 19.25 -6.12 -23.21
CA VAL A 172 18.27 -7.19 -23.09
C VAL A 172 18.10 -7.84 -24.46
N GLU A 173 18.16 -9.16 -24.49
CA GLU A 173 17.84 -9.98 -25.66
C GLU A 173 16.77 -11.00 -25.25
N ILE A 174 15.69 -11.07 -26.02
CA ILE A 174 14.64 -12.07 -25.85
C ILE A 174 14.66 -12.96 -27.09
N HIS A 175 14.99 -14.23 -26.89
CA HIS A 175 15.06 -15.25 -27.93
C HIS A 175 13.89 -16.22 -27.77
N GLN A 176 13.39 -16.74 -28.89
CA GLN A 176 12.41 -17.82 -28.89
C GLN A 176 13.12 -19.16 -29.11
N ASP A 177 12.81 -20.15 -28.29
CA ASP A 177 13.34 -21.51 -28.39
C ASP A 177 12.25 -22.52 -28.03
N ASN A 178 12.00 -23.49 -28.90
CA ASN A 178 10.95 -24.52 -28.75
C ASN A 178 9.55 -23.98 -28.37
N GLY A 179 9.19 -22.79 -28.85
CA GLY A 179 7.91 -22.15 -28.58
C GLY A 179 7.85 -21.30 -27.31
N GLU A 180 8.87 -21.37 -26.44
CA GLU A 180 9.01 -20.53 -25.25
C GLU A 180 9.96 -19.35 -25.50
N PHE A 181 9.92 -18.34 -24.63
CA PHE A 181 10.79 -17.18 -24.68
C PHE A 181 11.81 -17.21 -23.53
N GLY A 182 13.09 -17.02 -23.86
CA GLY A 182 14.17 -16.82 -22.89
C GLY A 182 14.69 -15.39 -22.89
N ILE A 183 15.18 -14.93 -21.74
CA ILE A 183 15.78 -13.60 -21.58
C ILE A 183 17.28 -13.73 -21.32
N SER A 184 18.08 -13.00 -22.08
CA SER A 184 19.51 -12.79 -21.85
C SER A 184 19.76 -11.32 -21.52
N MET A 185 20.61 -11.07 -20.52
CA MET A 185 21.04 -9.72 -20.15
C MET A 185 22.55 -9.60 -20.24
N ASN A 186 23.05 -8.65 -21.04
CA ASN A 186 24.47 -8.50 -21.35
C ASN A 186 25.14 -9.84 -21.74
N LEU A 187 24.49 -10.58 -22.65
CA LEU A 187 24.90 -11.90 -23.14
C LEU A 187 24.85 -13.04 -22.10
N ILE A 188 24.33 -12.79 -20.89
CA ILE A 188 24.17 -13.82 -19.86
C ILE A 188 22.71 -14.28 -19.87
N ALA A 189 22.49 -15.53 -20.29
CA ALA A 189 21.17 -16.14 -20.30
C ALA A 189 20.61 -16.31 -18.87
N GLY A 190 19.36 -15.90 -18.69
CA GLY A 190 18.54 -16.24 -17.54
C GLY A 190 18.08 -17.69 -17.57
N LYS A 191 17.53 -18.17 -16.44
CA LYS A 191 16.99 -19.53 -16.32
C LYS A 191 15.49 -19.62 -16.59
N GLN A 192 14.77 -18.51 -16.47
CA GLN A 192 13.31 -18.49 -16.61
C GLN A 192 12.91 -18.55 -18.08
N ARG A 193 11.82 -19.26 -18.35
CA ARG A 193 11.13 -19.34 -19.64
C ARG A 193 9.75 -18.72 -19.49
N PHE A 194 9.22 -18.19 -20.59
CA PHE A 194 7.94 -17.48 -20.64
C PHE A 194 7.12 -17.94 -21.84
N ASP A 195 5.81 -18.03 -21.65
CA ASP A 195 4.87 -18.51 -22.68
C ASP A 195 4.63 -17.46 -23.78
N SER A 196 4.93 -16.20 -23.50
CA SER A 196 4.73 -15.11 -24.45
C SER A 196 5.88 -14.09 -24.45
N LEU A 197 6.09 -13.45 -25.60
CA LEU A 197 6.99 -12.31 -25.73
C LEU A 197 6.59 -11.17 -24.78
N LEU A 198 5.30 -10.99 -24.54
CA LEU A 198 4.78 -9.97 -23.63
C LEU A 198 5.27 -10.23 -22.20
N ASP A 199 5.13 -11.45 -21.70
CA ASP A 199 5.57 -11.84 -20.36
C ASP A 199 7.08 -11.71 -20.20
N ALA A 200 7.85 -12.10 -21.22
CA ALA A 200 9.29 -11.91 -21.23
C ALA A 200 9.68 -10.41 -21.18
N LYS A 201 9.00 -9.55 -21.93
CA LYS A 201 9.22 -8.09 -21.87
C LYS A 201 8.81 -7.50 -20.52
N ILE A 202 7.70 -7.94 -19.94
CA ILE A 202 7.25 -7.51 -18.60
C ILE A 202 8.30 -7.91 -17.56
N LYS A 203 8.78 -9.15 -17.58
CA LYS A 203 9.82 -9.60 -16.65
C LYS A 203 11.14 -8.85 -16.82
N ALA A 204 11.53 -8.55 -18.06
CA ALA A 204 12.72 -7.74 -18.33
C ALA A 204 12.58 -6.34 -17.72
N PHE A 205 11.43 -5.68 -17.88
CA PHE A 205 11.14 -4.40 -17.24
C PHE A 205 11.24 -4.48 -15.72
N ASP A 206 10.58 -5.46 -15.10
CA ASP A 206 10.52 -5.60 -13.65
C ASP A 206 11.91 -5.86 -13.06
N SER A 207 12.72 -6.69 -13.73
CA SER A 207 14.10 -6.99 -13.31
C SER A 207 15.04 -5.79 -13.43
N ILE A 208 14.87 -4.94 -14.45
CA ILE A 208 15.64 -3.69 -14.58
C ILE A 208 15.22 -2.67 -13.53
N ARG A 209 13.91 -2.56 -13.27
CA ARG A 209 13.37 -1.57 -12.33
C ARG A 209 13.70 -1.89 -10.88
N SER A 210 13.60 -3.15 -10.47
CA SER A 210 13.90 -3.61 -9.11
C SER A 210 15.39 -3.59 -8.77
N GLY A 211 16.26 -3.63 -9.78
CA GLY A 211 17.71 -3.79 -9.61
C GLY A 211 18.19 -5.24 -9.71
N ASP A 212 17.27 -6.21 -9.74
CA ASP A 212 17.58 -7.64 -9.87
C ASP A 212 18.48 -7.95 -11.06
N ALA A 213 18.28 -7.27 -12.19
CA ALA A 213 19.12 -7.41 -13.38
C ALA A 213 20.58 -7.07 -13.08
N GLN A 214 20.83 -6.01 -12.32
CA GLN A 214 22.18 -5.56 -11.98
C GLN A 214 22.85 -6.51 -10.99
N ASP A 215 22.09 -6.99 -10.00
CA ASP A 215 22.57 -7.95 -9.01
C ASP A 215 22.86 -9.32 -9.64
N PHE A 216 22.01 -9.78 -10.56
CA PHE A 216 22.26 -10.95 -11.39
C PHE A 216 23.59 -10.84 -12.15
N LEU A 217 23.81 -9.72 -12.83
CA LEU A 217 25.03 -9.46 -13.60
C LEU A 217 26.27 -9.39 -12.69
N LYS A 218 26.18 -8.74 -11.52
CA LYS A 218 27.28 -8.68 -10.54
C LYS A 218 27.66 -10.06 -10.01
N ARG A 219 26.67 -10.88 -9.65
CA ARG A 219 26.90 -12.26 -9.16
C ARG A 219 27.60 -13.10 -10.22
N ARG A 220 27.18 -13.00 -11.48
CA ARG A 220 27.76 -13.77 -12.60
C ARG A 220 29.15 -13.28 -13.03
N LYS A 221 29.45 -11.98 -12.91
CA LYS A 221 30.82 -11.46 -13.07
C LYS A 221 31.78 -12.02 -12.01
N ARG A 222 31.33 -12.18 -10.77
CA ARG A 222 32.13 -12.77 -9.67
C ARG A 222 32.38 -14.27 -9.85
N SER A 223 31.47 -15.00 -10.49
CA SER A 223 31.63 -16.43 -10.78
C SER A 223 32.40 -16.72 -12.08
N ARG A 224 32.84 -15.68 -12.81
CA ARG A 224 33.58 -15.86 -14.07
C ARG A 224 35.02 -16.25 -13.73
N VAL A 225 35.40 -17.50 -14.01
CA VAL A 225 36.81 -17.90 -14.01
C VAL A 225 37.51 -17.14 -15.15
N PRO A 226 38.57 -16.36 -14.88
CA PRO A 226 39.30 -15.68 -15.95
C PRO A 226 39.86 -16.73 -16.92
N SER A 227 39.81 -16.44 -18.22
CA SER A 227 40.38 -17.38 -19.19
C SER A 227 41.88 -17.57 -18.94
N PRO A 228 42.48 -18.71 -19.32
CA PRO A 228 43.92 -18.93 -19.18
C PRO A 228 44.75 -17.78 -19.76
N ILE A 229 44.30 -17.17 -20.85
CA ILE A 229 44.93 -16.02 -21.50
C ILE A 229 44.89 -14.75 -20.61
N GLU A 230 43.78 -14.54 -19.89
CA GLU A 230 43.65 -13.43 -18.95
C GLU A 230 44.53 -13.65 -17.70
N LEU A 231 44.64 -14.91 -17.22
CA LEU A 231 45.53 -15.28 -16.13
C LEU A 231 47.00 -15.10 -16.51
N ASP A 232 47.38 -15.48 -17.73
CA ASP A 232 48.75 -15.34 -18.22
C ASP A 232 49.14 -13.86 -18.39
N ARG A 233 48.19 -13.00 -18.80
CA ARG A 233 48.40 -11.55 -18.85
C ARG A 233 48.59 -10.92 -17.47
N VAL A 234 47.81 -11.33 -16.48
CA VAL A 234 47.96 -10.86 -15.08
C VAL A 234 49.29 -11.35 -14.48
N ARG A 235 49.68 -12.60 -14.76
CA ARG A 235 50.98 -13.17 -14.34
C ARG A 235 52.15 -12.44 -14.99
N ALA A 236 52.10 -12.18 -16.29
CA ALA A 236 53.13 -11.43 -17.00
C ALA A 236 53.24 -9.98 -16.48
N TRP A 237 52.12 -9.35 -16.14
CA TRP A 237 52.10 -8.01 -15.55
C TRP A 237 52.72 -7.98 -14.14
N LEU A 238 52.37 -8.93 -13.26
CA LEU A 238 52.98 -9.06 -11.92
C LEU A 238 54.48 -9.41 -11.96
N ALA A 239 54.91 -10.23 -12.94
CA ALA A 239 56.31 -10.56 -13.14
C ALA A 239 57.14 -9.39 -13.71
N SER A 240 56.49 -8.40 -14.34
CA SER A 240 57.18 -7.25 -14.94
C SER A 240 57.61 -6.17 -13.92
N GLY A 241 57.28 -6.34 -12.64
CA GLY A 241 57.79 -5.48 -11.55
C GLY A 241 57.37 -4.00 -11.62
N LYS A 242 56.37 -3.65 -12.46
CA LYS A 242 55.86 -2.28 -12.58
C LYS A 242 54.80 -2.04 -11.50
N LEU A 243 55.25 -1.62 -10.32
CA LEU A 243 54.46 -0.80 -9.39
C LEU A 243 54.36 0.63 -9.94
#